data_AF-A0A3C1ZGX8-F1
#
_entry.id   AF-A0A3C1ZGX8-F1
#
_cell.length_a   1.000
_cell.length_b   1.000
_cell.length_c   1.000
_cell.angle_alpha   90.00
_cell.angle_beta   90.00
_cell.angle_gamma   90.00
#
_symmetry.space_group_name_H-M   'P 1'
#
loop_
_entity.id
_entity.type
_entity.pdbx_description
1 polymer ?
#
loop_
_entity_poly.entity_id
_entity_poly.type
_entity_poly.pdbx_seq_one_letter_code
_entity_poly.pdbx_strand_id
1 'polypeptide(L)'
;MWLISGTWEGSLSVGSASLRVVYTIGVNEEGKPMATMDSPDQGVRGIPVASVLFQGDRLILDVTAVGGSYEGRLDATACSIGGF
;
A
#
# COMPACT_ATOMS: atom_id res chain seq x y z
N MET A 1 11.66 11.91 7.70
CA MET A 1 10.31 12.27 7.25
C MET A 1 9.72 11.05 6.57
N TRP A 2 8.83 10.32 7.25
CA TRP A 2 8.22 9.09 6.71
C TRP A 2 6.91 9.44 6.01
N LEU A 3 7.00 9.93 4.77
CA LEU A 3 5.86 10.46 4.02
C LEU A 3 4.79 9.42 3.63
N ILE A 4 5.12 8.13 3.73
CA ILE A 4 4.27 7.04 3.23
C ILE A 4 3.60 6.19 4.31
N SER A 5 3.94 6.38 5.59
CA SER A 5 3.31 5.60 6.67
C SER A 5 1.84 6.00 6.80
N GLY A 6 0.96 5.00 6.88
CA GLY A 6 -0.49 5.19 6.95
C GLY A 6 -1.27 4.13 6.20
N THR A 7 -2.59 4.33 6.12
CA THR A 7 -3.49 3.49 5.34
C THR A 7 -3.72 4.10 3.97
N TRP A 8 -3.59 3.26 2.95
CA TRP A 8 -3.70 3.61 1.54
C TRP A 8 -4.80 2.78 0.91
N GLU A 9 -5.83 3.45 0.41
CA GLU A 9 -6.93 2.77 -0.27
C GLU A 9 -6.80 2.97 -1.78
N GLY A 10 -7.00 1.88 -2.52
CA GLY A 10 -6.93 1.86 -3.97
C GLY A 10 -8.00 0.96 -4.57
N SER A 11 -8.13 1.06 -5.89
CA SER A 11 -8.99 0.19 -6.68
C SER A 11 -8.14 -0.59 -7.68
N LEU A 12 -8.22 -1.91 -7.60
CA LEU A 12 -7.60 -2.84 -8.53
C LEU A 12 -8.64 -3.29 -9.57
N SER A 13 -8.38 -2.99 -10.84
CA SER A 13 -9.22 -3.47 -11.93
C SER A 13 -8.74 -4.85 -12.39
N VAL A 14 -9.58 -5.88 -12.25
CA VAL A 14 -9.30 -7.26 -12.68
C VAL A 14 -10.38 -7.71 -13.65
N GLY A 15 -10.07 -7.71 -14.94
CA GLY A 15 -11.05 -7.97 -16.00
C GLY A 15 -12.16 -6.92 -15.98
N SER A 16 -13.41 -7.35 -15.80
CA SER A 16 -14.57 -6.46 -15.67
C SER A 16 -14.88 -6.06 -14.22
N ALA A 17 -14.15 -6.59 -13.24
CA ALA A 17 -14.36 -6.32 -11.82
C ALA A 17 -13.41 -5.21 -11.34
N SER A 18 -13.90 -4.42 -10.38
CA SER A 18 -13.11 -3.45 -9.64
C SER A 18 -13.14 -3.87 -8.17
N LEU A 19 -11.96 -4.12 -7.61
CA LEU A 19 -11.76 -4.61 -6.25
C LEU A 19 -11.13 -3.52 -5.41
N ARG A 20 -11.66 -3.28 -4.22
CA ARG A 20 -10.99 -2.44 -3.22
C ARG A 20 -9.79 -3.17 -2.66
N VAL A 21 -8.68 -2.45 -2.60
CA VAL A 21 -7.44 -2.86 -1.96
C VAL A 21 -7.06 -1.82 -0.92
N VAL A 22 -6.70 -2.28 0.26
CA VAL A 22 -6.28 -1.42 1.37
C VAL A 22 -4.87 -1.83 1.75
N TYR A 23 -3.92 -0.92 1.71
CA TYR A 23 -2.57 -1.14 2.17
C TYR A 23 -2.35 -0.42 3.50
N THR A 24 -1.78 -1.12 4.47
CA THR A 24 -1.31 -0.50 5.71
C THR A 24 0.21 -0.47 5.66
N ILE A 25 0.79 0.73 5.61
CA ILE A 25 2.24 0.93 5.51
C ILE A 25 2.75 1.50 6.83
N GLY A 26 3.80 0.87 7.36
CA GLY A 26 4.49 1.30 8.56
C GLY A 26 6.00 1.14 8.43
N VAL A 27 6.69 1.29 9.55
CA VAL A 27 8.12 1.01 9.69
C VAL A 27 8.31 0.00 10.82
N ASN A 28 9.26 -0.90 10.66
CA ASN A 28 9.65 -1.82 11.72
C ASN A 28 10.62 -1.15 12.72
N GLU A 29 10.98 -1.89 13.77
CA GLU A 29 11.92 -1.42 14.80
C GLU A 29 13.33 -1.11 14.25
N GLU A 30 13.68 -1.67 13.09
CA GLU A 30 14.94 -1.39 12.39
C GLU A 30 14.84 -0.18 11.42
N GLY A 31 13.69 0.50 11.36
CA GLY A 31 13.45 1.63 10.45
C GLY A 31 13.23 1.22 8.99
N LYS A 32 12.97 -0.05 8.70
CA LYS A 32 12.64 -0.55 7.35
C LYS A 32 11.14 -0.44 7.11
N PRO A 33 10.70 -0.06 5.90
CA PRO A 33 9.28 -0.01 5.57
C PRO A 33 8.69 -1.43 5.56
N MET A 34 7.52 -1.58 6.17
CA MET A 34 6.70 -2.79 6.12
C MET A 34 5.31 -2.41 5.62
N ALA A 35 4.66 -3.31 4.89
CA ALA A 35 3.27 -3.10 4.54
C ALA A 35 2.47 -4.41 4.50
N THR A 36 1.17 -4.30 4.73
CA THR A 36 0.19 -5.36 4.49
C THR A 36 -0.86 -4.89 3.51
N MET A 37 -1.47 -5.84 2.80
CA MET A 37 -2.57 -5.62 1.87
C MET A 37 -3.81 -6.39 2.35
N ASP A 38 -4.96 -5.73 2.33
CA ASP A 38 -6.28 -6.31 2.52
C ASP A 38 -7.10 -6.14 1.23
N SER A 39 -7.96 -7.09 0.92
CA SER A 39 -9.00 -6.97 -0.10
C SER A 39 -10.38 -7.23 0.52
N PRO A 40 -11.09 -6.18 0.96
CA PRO A 40 -12.39 -6.30 1.62
C PRO A 40 -13.44 -7.00 0.76
N ASP A 41 -13.44 -6.72 -0.54
CA ASP A 41 -14.43 -7.28 -1.49
C ASP A 41 -14.23 -8.78 -1.72
N GLN A 42 -13.03 -9.28 -1.43
CA GLN A 42 -12.68 -10.70 -1.50
C GLN A 42 -12.61 -11.37 -0.13
N GLY A 43 -12.78 -10.62 0.97
CA GLY A 43 -12.64 -11.14 2.34
C GLY A 43 -11.21 -11.51 2.74
N VAL A 44 -10.19 -11.04 2.00
CA VAL A 44 -8.78 -11.34 2.27
C VAL A 44 -8.18 -10.23 3.12
N ARG A 45 -7.36 -10.60 4.12
CA ARG A 45 -6.72 -9.64 5.03
C ARG A 45 -5.28 -10.01 5.36
N GLY A 46 -4.45 -9.00 5.61
CA GLY A 46 -3.10 -9.13 6.16
C GLY A 46 -2.09 -9.78 5.21
N ILE A 47 -2.27 -9.69 3.89
CA ILE A 47 -1.29 -10.22 2.94
C ILE A 47 0.01 -9.41 3.06
N PRO A 48 1.16 -10.04 3.33
CA PRO A 48 2.42 -9.32 3.41
C PRO A 48 2.80 -8.70 2.05
N VAL A 49 3.16 -7.42 2.06
CA VAL A 49 3.79 -6.76 0.91
C VAL A 49 5.28 -7.08 0.95
N ALA A 50 5.80 -7.66 -0.13
CA ALA A 50 7.19 -8.11 -0.22
C ALA A 50 8.17 -6.94 -0.34
N SER A 51 7.75 -5.84 -0.98
CA SER A 51 8.60 -4.65 -1.14
C SER A 51 7.77 -3.38 -1.20
N VAL A 52 8.23 -2.36 -0.47
CA VAL A 52 7.67 -1.01 -0.47
C VAL A 52 8.73 -0.07 -0.97
N LEU A 53 8.51 0.54 -2.14
CA LEU A 53 9.44 1.48 -2.75
C LEU A 53 8.75 2.81 -2.93
N PHE A 54 9.36 3.87 -2.40
CA PHE A 54 8.88 5.23 -2.58
C PHE A 54 9.97 6.07 -3.23
N GLN A 55 9.71 6.55 -4.45
CA GLN A 55 10.65 7.38 -5.22
C GLN A 55 9.92 8.60 -5.77
N GLY A 56 10.34 9.79 -5.31
CA GLY A 56 9.69 11.04 -5.68
C GLY A 56 8.25 11.09 -5.15
N ASP A 57 7.29 10.98 -6.06
CA ASP A 57 5.85 10.93 -5.79
C ASP A 57 5.23 9.57 -6.15
N ARG A 58 6.03 8.56 -6.48
CA ARG A 58 5.57 7.22 -6.87
C ARG A 58 5.79 6.21 -5.74
N LEU A 59 4.73 5.52 -5.37
CA LEU A 59 4.69 4.42 -4.43
C LEU A 59 4.49 3.11 -5.20
N ILE A 60 5.44 2.18 -5.07
CA ILE A 60 5.38 0.85 -5.66
C ILE A 60 5.33 -0.18 -4.54
N LEU A 61 4.31 -1.04 -4.57
CA LEU A 61 4.07 -2.10 -3.60
C LEU A 61 4.08 -3.43 -4.33
N ASP A 62 5.09 -4.26 -4.10
CA ASP A 62 5.13 -5.62 -4.65
C ASP A 62 4.44 -6.60 -3.70
N VAL A 63 3.45 -7.32 -4.22
CA VAL A 63 2.72 -8.34 -3.45
C VAL A 63 2.89 -9.67 -4.16
N THR A 64 4.09 -10.24 -4.01
CA THR A 64 4.47 -11.53 -4.60
C THR A 64 3.44 -12.64 -4.29
N ALA A 65 2.82 -12.61 -3.10
CA ALA A 65 1.81 -13.58 -2.67
C ALA A 65 0.56 -13.63 -3.58
N VAL A 66 0.24 -12.53 -4.28
CA VAL A 66 -0.86 -12.48 -5.26
C VAL A 66 -0.35 -12.39 -6.71
N GLY A 67 0.96 -12.49 -6.92
CA GLY A 67 1.59 -12.40 -8.23
C GLY A 67 1.40 -11.04 -8.91
N GLY A 68 1.28 -9.96 -8.12
CA GLY A 68 0.94 -8.63 -8.62
C GLY A 68 1.71 -7.52 -7.92
N SER A 69 1.72 -6.36 -8.56
CA SER A 69 2.34 -5.13 -8.05
C SER A 69 1.32 -4.00 -8.15
N TYR A 70 1.33 -3.11 -7.17
CA TYR A 70 0.53 -1.90 -7.18
C TYR A 70 1.42 -0.67 -7.31
N GLU A 71 0.93 0.29 -8.07
CA GLU A 71 1.59 1.55 -8.28
C GLU A 71 0.60 2.69 -8.04
N GLY A 72 0.93 3.51 -7.05
CA GLY A 72 0.18 4.72 -6.72
C GLY A 72 1.05 5.96 -6.91
N ARG A 73 0.41 7.07 -7.27
CA ARG A 73 1.02 8.40 -7.19
C ARG A 73 0.51 9.11 -5.94
N LEU A 74 1.42 9.73 -5.20
CA LEU A 74 1.12 10.54 -4.04
C LEU A 74 0.65 11.91 -4.54
N ASP A 75 -0.64 12.03 -4.86
CA ASP A 75 -1.24 13.35 -5.07
C ASP A 75 -1.30 14.09 -3.72
N ALA A 76 -0.80 15.32 -3.69
CA ALA A 76 -0.56 16.12 -2.49
C ALA A 76 -1.81 16.36 -1.60
N THR A 77 -2.99 15.88 -2.01
CA THR A 77 -4.27 15.98 -1.30
C THR A 77 -4.50 14.87 -0.28
N ALA A 78 -3.69 13.80 -0.25
CA ALA A 78 -3.76 12.74 0.76
C ALA A 78 -2.66 12.84 1.85
N CYS A 79 -2.16 14.05 2.09
CA CYS A 79 -1.15 14.30 3.12
C CYS A 79 -1.80 14.41 4.51
N SER A 80 -1.96 13.29 5.20
CA SER A 80 -2.00 13.17 6.67
C SER A 80 -1.79 11.68 6.98
N ILE A 81 -0.80 11.23 7.73
CA ILE A 81 -0.69 11.41 9.18
C ILE A 81 0.79 11.23 9.59
N GLY A 82 1.41 12.29 10.09
CA GLY A 82 2.50 12.17 11.06
C GLY A 82 1.88 12.18 12.46
N GLY A 83 2.05 11.10 13.21
CA GLY A 83 1.81 11.07 14.65
C GLY A 83 3.11 11.43 15.39
N PHE A 84 2.97 12.29 16.42
CA PHE A 84 4.02 12.89 17.25
C PHE A 84 4.98 11.88 17.89
#